data_AF-K1U0S2-F1
#
_entry.id   AF-K1U0S2-F1
#
_cell.length_a   1.000
_cell.length_b   1.000
_cell.length_c   1.000
_cell.angle_alpha   90.00
_cell.angle_beta   90.00
_cell.angle_gamma   90.00
#
_symmetry.space_group_name_H-M   'P 1'
#
loop_
_entity.id
_entity.type
_entity.pdbx_description
1 polymer ?
#
loop_
_entity_poly.entity_id
_entity_poly.type
_entity_poly.pdbx_seq_one_letter_code
_entity_poly.pdbx_strand_id
1 'polypeptide(L)'
;MTKVRHVLGISGGKDSAALAIYMKQKYPTLKVEYYNSDTGCELEETEKLVDNLESFLGKVERLKAAEGSPEPTPFDHFLKISGGYLPSPQARWCTQKMKLAEFEKFVGDE
;
A
#
# COMPACT_ATOMS: atom_id res chain seq x y z
N MET A 1 3.35 -28.35 8.52
CA MET A 1 4.05 -27.23 7.86
C MET A 1 3.11 -26.04 7.87
N THR A 2 3.56 -24.89 8.38
CA THR A 2 2.81 -23.64 8.28
C THR A 2 2.63 -23.29 6.80
N LYS A 3 1.42 -22.85 6.42
CA LYS A 3 1.11 -22.49 5.05
C LYS A 3 1.78 -21.16 4.75
N VAL A 4 2.65 -21.11 3.73
CA VAL A 4 3.32 -19.87 3.34
C VAL A 4 2.30 -18.90 2.74
N ARG A 5 2.26 -17.68 3.28
CA ARG A 5 1.47 -16.57 2.76
C ARG A 5 2.32 -15.76 1.78
N HIS A 6 1.81 -15.53 0.58
CA HIS A 6 2.49 -14.73 -0.44
C HIS A 6 1.75 -13.40 -0.60
N VAL A 7 2.44 -12.30 -0.35
CA VAL A 7 1.91 -10.95 -0.50
C VAL A 7 2.67 -10.19 -1.58
N LEU A 8 2.00 -9.36 -2.36
CA LEU A 8 2.61 -8.52 -3.37
C LEU A 8 2.06 -7.09 -3.35
N GLY A 9 2.95 -6.13 -3.14
CA GLY A 9 2.60 -4.71 -3.15
C GLY A 9 2.41 -4.17 -4.56
N ILE A 10 1.32 -3.43 -4.77
CA ILE A 10 0.99 -2.68 -5.99
C ILE A 10 1.14 -1.19 -5.67
N SER A 11 2.15 -0.55 -6.23
CA SER A 11 2.43 0.88 -5.99
C SER A 11 1.89 1.81 -7.08
N GLY A 12 1.27 1.27 -8.13
CA GLY A 12 1.03 1.98 -9.39
C GLY A 12 2.30 2.15 -10.25
N GLY A 13 3.43 1.57 -9.84
CA GLY A 13 4.63 1.50 -10.67
C GLY A 13 4.53 0.42 -11.76
N LYS A 14 5.21 0.67 -12.89
CA LYS A 14 5.25 -0.27 -14.02
C LYS A 14 5.78 -1.66 -13.64
N ASP A 15 6.79 -1.72 -12.76
CA ASP A 15 7.49 -2.97 -12.43
C ASP A 15 6.63 -3.85 -11.52
N SER A 16 5.99 -3.27 -10.50
CA SER A 16 5.04 -4.00 -9.65
C SER A 16 3.81 -4.46 -10.42
N ALA A 17 3.31 -3.64 -11.35
CA ALA A 17 2.17 -4.00 -12.20
C ALA A 17 2.52 -5.17 -13.12
N ALA A 18 3.66 -5.11 -13.80
CA ALA A 18 4.15 -6.18 -14.67
C ALA A 18 4.33 -7.49 -13.91
N LEU A 19 4.93 -7.44 -12.71
CA LEU A 19 5.09 -8.61 -11.86
C LEU A 19 3.73 -9.19 -11.44
N ALA A 20 2.79 -8.37 -10.98
CA ALA A 20 1.47 -8.85 -10.55
C ALA A 20 0.69 -9.53 -11.68
N ILE A 21 0.68 -8.92 -12.87
CA ILE A 21 0.04 -9.48 -14.06
C ILE A 21 0.72 -10.80 -14.45
N TYR A 22 2.05 -10.83 -14.46
CA TYR A 22 2.82 -12.02 -14.79
C TYR A 22 2.53 -13.17 -13.83
N MET A 23 2.51 -12.90 -12.51
CA MET A 23 2.21 -13.88 -11.48
C MET A 23 0.80 -14.45 -11.64
N LYS A 24 -0.20 -13.59 -11.85
CA LYS A 24 -1.60 -14.01 -12.06
C LYS A 24 -1.75 -14.93 -13.29
N GLN A 25 -1.06 -14.61 -14.38
CA GLN A 25 -1.17 -15.35 -15.65
C GLN A 25 -0.37 -16.64 -15.67
N LYS A 26 0.86 -16.64 -15.12
CA LYS A 26 1.79 -17.77 -15.21
C LYS A 26 1.73 -18.71 -14.02
N TYR A 27 1.28 -18.22 -12.87
CA TYR A 27 1.20 -18.99 -11.63
C TYR A 27 -0.20 -18.89 -11.00
N PRO A 28 -1.29 -19.26 -11.72
CA PRO A 28 -2.66 -19.09 -11.24
C PRO A 28 -3.00 -19.95 -10.01
N THR A 29 -2.22 -20.99 -9.73
CA THR A 29 -2.36 -21.83 -8.52
C THR A 29 -1.66 -21.24 -7.29
N LEU A 30 -0.74 -20.28 -7.47
CA LEU A 30 -0.09 -19.59 -6.38
C LEU A 30 -1.03 -18.52 -5.83
N LYS A 31 -1.43 -18.66 -4.57
CA LYS A 31 -2.28 -17.67 -3.91
C LYS A 31 -1.44 -16.47 -3.49
N VAL A 32 -1.59 -15.38 -4.23
CA VAL A 32 -0.96 -14.09 -3.94
C VAL A 32 -2.04 -13.12 -3.45
N GLU A 33 -1.80 -12.51 -2.31
CA GLU A 33 -2.59 -11.40 -1.77
C GLU A 33 -1.97 -10.09 -2.24
N TYR A 34 -2.76 -9.25 -2.90
CA TYR A 34 -2.31 -7.96 -3.37
C TYR A 34 -2.65 -6.88 -2.35
N TYR A 35 -1.74 -5.94 -2.15
CA TYR A 35 -2.00 -4.78 -1.29
C TYR A 35 -1.45 -3.50 -1.93
N ASN A 36 -2.00 -2.36 -1.55
CA ASN A 36 -1.53 -1.03 -1.91
C ASN A 36 -1.46 -0.17 -0.64
N SER A 37 -0.38 0.60 -0.48
CA SER A 37 -0.26 1.55 0.64
C SER A 37 -0.86 2.89 0.22
N ASP A 38 -2.14 3.11 0.51
CA ASP A 38 -2.87 4.34 0.19
C ASP A 38 -2.45 5.46 1.17
N THR A 39 -1.68 6.41 0.65
CA THR A 39 -1.20 7.57 1.42
C THR A 39 -2.23 8.70 1.47
N GLY A 40 -3.27 8.65 0.64
CA GLY A 40 -4.21 9.74 0.39
C GLY A 40 -3.62 10.91 -0.38
N CYS A 41 -2.41 10.77 -0.91
CA CYS A 41 -1.67 11.83 -1.61
C CYS A 41 -1.10 11.38 -2.96
N GLU A 42 -1.55 10.24 -3.47
CA GLU A 42 -1.17 9.77 -4.80
C GLU A 42 -1.85 10.61 -5.90
N LEU A 43 -1.28 10.59 -7.10
CA LEU A 43 -1.88 11.23 -8.27
C LEU A 43 -3.14 10.47 -8.71
N GLU A 44 -4.08 11.16 -9.33
CA GLU A 44 -5.33 10.56 -9.84
C GLU A 44 -5.04 9.42 -10.82
N GLU A 45 -4.01 9.57 -11.66
CA GLU A 45 -3.58 8.54 -12.60
C GLU A 45 -3.03 7.28 -11.90
N THR A 46 -2.36 7.45 -10.76
CA THR A 46 -1.89 6.34 -9.94
C THR A 46 -3.06 5.57 -9.36
N GLU A 47 -4.05 6.26 -8.78
CA GLU A 47 -5.25 5.60 -8.24
C GLU A 47 -6.02 4.86 -9.33
N LYS A 48 -6.24 5.51 -10.48
CA LYS A 48 -6.89 4.89 -11.63
C LYS A 48 -6.16 3.63 -12.12
N LEU A 49 -4.82 3.65 -12.09
CA LEU A 49 -4.03 2.46 -12.44
C LEU A 49 -4.22 1.34 -11.42
N VAL A 50 -4.21 1.64 -10.12
CA VAL A 50 -4.44 0.61 -9.08
C VAL A 50 -5.85 0.03 -9.20
N ASP A 51 -6.87 0.85 -9.49
CA ASP A 51 -8.26 0.39 -9.71
C ASP A 51 -8.39 -0.55 -10.91
N ASN A 52 -7.70 -0.23 -12.01
CA ASN A 52 -7.65 -1.09 -13.19
C ASN A 52 -6.94 -2.43 -12.88
N LEU A 53 -5.87 -2.38 -12.08
CA LEU A 53 -5.16 -3.58 -11.66
C LEU A 53 -6.02 -4.44 -10.72
N GLU A 54 -6.75 -3.84 -9.78
CA GLU A 54 -7.70 -4.54 -8.90
C GLU A 54 -8.79 -5.25 -9.71
N SER A 55 -9.34 -4.58 -10.72
CA SER A 55 -10.32 -5.17 -11.64
C SER A 55 -9.80 -6.42 -12.36
N PHE A 56 -8.50 -6.48 -12.65
CA PHE A 56 -7.85 -7.61 -13.32
C PHE A 56 -7.37 -8.71 -12.36
N LEU A 57 -6.76 -8.32 -11.24
CA LEU A 57 -6.10 -9.22 -10.29
C LEU A 57 -7.10 -9.86 -9.32
N GLY A 58 -8.19 -9.17 -9.02
CA GLY A 58 -9.07 -9.40 -7.87
C GLY A 58 -8.77 -8.41 -6.73
N LYS A 59 -9.28 -8.69 -5.53
CA LYS A 59 -9.16 -7.81 -4.36
C LYS A 59 -7.72 -7.32 -4.13
N VAL A 60 -7.55 -6.01 -3.98
CA VAL A 60 -6.32 -5.35 -3.54
C VAL A 60 -6.59 -4.70 -2.19
N GLU A 61 -5.91 -5.14 -1.13
CA GLU A 61 -6.08 -4.55 0.21
C GLU A 61 -5.48 -3.14 0.23
N ARG A 62 -6.30 -2.13 0.52
CA ARG A 62 -5.86 -0.74 0.67
C ARG A 62 -5.44 -0.51 2.11
N LEU A 63 -4.13 -0.40 2.33
CA LEU A 63 -3.54 -0.16 3.64
C LEU A 63 -3.46 1.34 3.86
N LYS A 64 -4.32 1.87 4.73
CA LYS A 64 -4.46 3.31 4.98
C LYS A 64 -4.17 3.62 6.44
N ALA A 65 -3.31 4.62 6.66
CA ALA A 65 -3.01 5.09 8.01
C ALA A 65 -4.02 6.14 8.48
N ALA A 66 -4.03 6.37 9.80
CA ALA A 66 -4.84 7.42 10.43
C ALA A 66 -6.35 7.37 10.09
N GLU A 67 -6.90 6.16 9.91
CA GLU A 67 -8.34 5.99 9.77
C GLU A 67 -9.09 6.56 10.99
N GLY A 68 -10.15 7.32 10.74
CA GLY A 68 -10.90 8.04 11.79
C GLY A 68 -10.29 9.37 12.23
N SER A 69 -9.16 9.80 11.63
CA SER A 69 -8.65 11.16 11.80
C SER A 69 -9.66 12.20 11.29
N PRO A 70 -9.81 13.36 11.97
CA PRO A 70 -10.60 14.47 11.46
C PRO A 70 -9.89 15.27 10.34
N GLU A 71 -8.62 14.97 10.08
CA GLU A 71 -7.82 15.65 9.06
C GLU A 71 -8.14 15.12 7.64
N PRO A 72 -7.98 15.94 6.57
CA PRO A 72 -8.39 15.57 5.22
C PRO A 72 -7.70 14.32 4.66
N THR A 73 -6.41 14.16 4.96
CA THR A 73 -5.61 13.02 4.52
C THR A 73 -4.78 12.44 5.66
N PRO A 74 -4.31 11.17 5.53
CA PRO A 74 -3.33 10.62 6.46
C PRO A 74 -2.04 11.47 6.52
N PHE A 75 -1.65 12.11 5.42
CA PHE A 75 -0.51 13.02 5.40
C PHE A 75 -0.74 14.24 6.29
N ASP A 76 -1.90 14.90 6.18
CA ASP A 76 -2.24 16.07 7.00
C ASP A 76 -2.27 15.73 8.49
N HIS A 77 -2.79 14.54 8.83
CA HIS A 77 -2.76 14.00 10.19
C HIS A 77 -1.33 13.93 10.75
N PHE A 78 -0.43 13.27 10.03
CA PHE A 78 0.94 13.11 10.52
C PHE A 78 1.79 14.38 10.39
N LEU A 79 1.50 15.27 9.45
CA LEU A 79 2.12 16.59 9.36
C LEU A 79 1.79 17.42 10.61
N LYS A 80 0.53 17.42 11.04
CA LYS A 80 0.06 18.10 12.25
C LYS A 80 0.73 17.54 13.51
N ILE A 81 0.76 16.21 13.65
CA ILE A 81 1.43 15.54 14.79
C ILE A 81 2.95 15.80 14.77
N SER A 82 3.53 15.96 13.60
CA SER A 82 4.95 16.31 13.43
C SER A 82 5.23 17.81 13.61
N GLY A 83 4.26 18.61 14.07
CA GLY A 83 4.43 20.04 14.30
C GLY A 83 4.68 20.86 13.03
N GLY A 84 4.18 20.39 11.88
CA GLY A 84 4.41 21.03 10.58
C GLY A 84 5.76 20.68 9.94
N TYR A 85 6.53 19.76 10.52
CA TYR A 85 7.82 19.36 9.98
C TYR A 85 7.67 18.38 8.80
N LEU A 86 8.03 18.84 7.60
CA LEU A 86 7.93 18.07 6.37
C LEU A 86 8.85 16.83 6.38
N PRO A 87 8.45 15.72 5.73
CA PRO A 87 9.27 14.54 5.67
C PRO A 87 10.51 14.79 4.81
N SER A 88 11.60 14.11 5.16
CA SER A 88 12.87 14.21 4.44
C SER A 88 13.58 12.85 4.42
N PRO A 89 14.68 12.70 3.66
CA PRO A 89 15.47 11.48 3.70
C PRO A 89 15.95 11.12 5.12
N GLN A 90 16.17 12.12 5.99
CA GLN A 90 16.52 11.92 7.40
C GLN A 90 15.28 11.70 8.27
N ALA A 91 14.21 12.45 8.02
CA ALA A 91 12.96 12.37 8.76
C ALA A 91 11.89 11.62 7.97
N ARG A 92 12.00 10.29 7.99
CA ARG A 92 11.18 9.37 7.18
C ARG A 92 9.85 8.99 7.84
N TRP A 93 9.24 9.92 8.56
CA TRP A 93 8.00 9.64 9.32
C TRP A 93 6.87 9.17 8.41
N CYS A 94 6.78 9.68 7.17
CA CYS A 94 5.75 9.25 6.22
C CYS A 94 5.94 7.77 5.82
N THR A 95 7.19 7.32 5.63
CA THR A 95 7.47 5.90 5.36
C THR A 95 7.14 5.03 6.56
N GLN A 96 7.55 5.46 7.75
CA GLN A 96 7.34 4.70 8.98
C GLN A 96 5.85 4.56 9.32
N LYS A 97 5.12 5.67 9.29
CA LYS A 97 3.72 5.73 9.75
C LYS A 97 2.70 5.34 8.70
N MET A 98 2.92 5.75 7.44
CA MET A 98 1.92 5.58 6.38
C MET A 98 2.17 4.36 5.49
N LYS A 99 3.32 3.68 5.63
CA LYS A 99 3.66 2.50 4.81
C LYS A 99 4.03 1.30 5.67
N LEU A 100 5.12 1.41 6.45
CA LEU A 100 5.65 0.27 7.20
C LEU A 100 4.69 -0.17 8.30
N ALA A 101 4.20 0.74 9.15
CA ALA A 101 3.30 0.39 10.23
C ALA A 101 1.99 -0.26 9.74
N GLU A 102 1.40 0.22 8.64
CA GLU A 102 0.18 -0.39 8.09
C GLU A 102 0.46 -1.73 7.41
N PHE A 103 1.62 -1.88 6.76
CA PHE A 103 2.06 -3.16 6.23
C PHE A 103 2.31 -4.19 7.34
N GLU A 104 2.97 -3.80 8.44
CA GLU A 104 3.22 -4.66 9.60
C GLU A 104 1.89 -5.14 10.22
N LYS A 105 0.89 -4.27 10.37
CA LYS A 105 -0.46 -4.67 10.81
C LYS A 105 -1.12 -5.65 9.84
N PHE A 106 -0.95 -5.44 8.54
CA PHE A 106 -1.52 -6.32 7.50
C PHE A 106 -0.86 -7.70 7.47
N VAL A 107 0.45 -7.77 7.71
CA VAL A 107 1.19 -9.03 7.81
C VAL A 107 0.84 -9.76 9.10
N GLY A 108 0.74 -9.03 10.22
CA GLY A 108 0.46 -9.60 11.55
C GLY A 108 1.66 -10.32 12.15
N ASP A 109 1.42 -11.07 13.23
CA ASP A 109 2.43 -11.83 13.98
C ASP A 109 2.49 -13.32 13.58
N GLU A 110 1.91 -13.70 12.44
CA GLU A 110 1.87 -15.08 11.93
C GLU A 110 3.19 -15.58 11.31
#